data_AF-A0A9X3SUJ1-F1
#
_entry.id   AF-A0A9X3SUJ1-F1
#
_cell.length_a   1.000
_cell.length_b   1.000
_cell.length_c   1.000
_cell.angle_alpha   90.00
_cell.angle_beta   90.00
_cell.angle_gamma   90.00
#
_symmetry.space_group_name_H-M   'P 1'
#
loop_
_entity.id
_entity.type
_entity.pdbx_description
1 polymer ?
#
loop_
_entity_poly.entity_id
_entity_poly.type
_entity_poly.pdbx_seq_one_letter_code
_entity_poly.pdbx_strand_id
1 'polypeptide(L)'
;MRPLIGAAAAAELHESVRLDVRWTLGGPSRDADYAEGHLPGAVRLDFDRDVCGPVGPVGGRHPLPEPEALQAVLRAAGVNDDSHVLVYDDGDGPFGDAGEPSIGLAAARTWWTLRWAGIDHVQVLQGGIKAWTGAGLPIETQVVAPRPGNVHVKPGRLPVLDAEAAAEWAATRELVDVRAPERYRGEMEPVDPVAGHVPGAINLFLGEDDLADTDRLRERYAPHQDAAFYCGSGVGAARTALAVTAAGLPTPPVYIGSWSDWVSRGREVATGDVATGEER
;
A
#
# COMPACT_ATOMS: atom_id res chain seq x y z
N MET A 1 -15.28 -10.53 0.09
CA MET A 1 -15.16 -9.62 1.25
C MET A 1 -14.75 -8.25 0.73
N ARG A 2 -15.34 -7.15 1.20
CA ARG A 2 -14.88 -5.80 0.84
C ARG A 2 -13.56 -5.53 1.59
N PRO A 3 -12.52 -4.99 0.94
CA PRO A 3 -11.22 -4.83 1.59
C PRO A 3 -11.16 -3.61 2.52
N LEU A 4 -12.17 -2.73 2.51
CA LEU A 4 -12.31 -1.61 3.45
C LEU A 4 -13.44 -1.89 4.45
N ILE A 5 -13.25 -1.42 5.68
CA ILE A 5 -14.24 -1.49 6.76
C ILE A 5 -14.26 -0.19 7.56
N GLY A 6 -15.46 0.30 7.89
CA GLY A 6 -15.63 1.47 8.74
C GLY A 6 -15.51 1.13 10.24
N ALA A 7 -15.21 2.14 11.06
CA ALA A 7 -14.93 1.98 12.49
C ALA A 7 -16.00 1.20 13.27
N ALA A 8 -17.29 1.55 13.10
CA ALA A 8 -18.38 0.86 13.79
C ALA A 8 -18.46 -0.63 13.44
N ALA A 9 -18.32 -0.99 12.17
CA ALA A 9 -18.32 -2.39 11.74
C ALA A 9 -17.05 -3.13 12.20
N ALA A 10 -15.90 -2.45 12.22
CA ALA A 10 -14.65 -3.01 12.71
C ALA A 10 -14.68 -3.31 14.21
N ALA A 11 -15.43 -2.52 15.01
CA ALA A 11 -15.60 -2.76 16.43
C ALA A 11 -16.34 -4.08 16.73
N GLU A 12 -17.26 -4.48 15.87
CA GLU A 12 -18.02 -5.74 15.95
C GLU A 12 -17.22 -6.97 15.47
N LEU A 13 -16.00 -6.78 14.94
CA LEU A 13 -15.12 -7.90 14.60
C LEU A 13 -14.51 -8.49 15.87
N HIS A 14 -15.28 -9.39 16.49
CA HIS A 14 -14.79 -10.26 17.54
C HIS A 14 -13.78 -11.26 16.94
N GLU A 15 -12.67 -11.51 17.64
CA GLU A 15 -11.61 -12.46 17.23
C GLU A 15 -10.74 -12.06 16.02
N SER A 16 -10.78 -10.80 15.57
CA SER A 16 -9.84 -10.30 14.56
C SER A 16 -8.42 -10.12 15.11
N VAL A 17 -7.40 -10.47 14.34
CA VAL A 17 -6.02 -10.01 14.59
C VAL A 17 -5.88 -8.59 14.05
N ARG A 18 -5.55 -7.64 14.92
CA ARG A 18 -5.47 -6.22 14.57
C ARG A 18 -4.02 -5.77 14.48
N LEU A 19 -3.64 -5.15 13.36
CA LEU A 19 -2.27 -4.74 13.09
C LEU A 19 -2.18 -3.22 12.99
N ASP A 20 -1.38 -2.63 13.88
CA ASP A 20 -1.02 -1.22 13.86
C ASP A 20 0.26 -1.03 13.03
N VAL A 21 0.09 -0.45 11.85
CA VAL A 21 1.19 -0.20 10.90
C VAL A 21 1.41 1.30 10.68
N ARG A 22 1.13 2.14 11.70
CA ARG A 22 1.43 3.57 11.63
C ARG A 22 2.87 3.82 11.19
N TRP A 23 3.02 4.73 10.23
CA TRP A 23 4.29 4.98 9.55
C TRP A 23 4.27 6.36 8.87
N THR A 24 5.44 6.99 8.84
CA THR A 24 5.68 8.24 8.12
C THR A 24 6.94 8.07 7.29
N LEU A 25 6.88 8.43 6.00
CA LEU A 25 8.03 8.31 5.10
C LEU A 25 9.23 9.10 5.62
N GLY A 26 10.35 8.40 5.87
CA GLY A 26 11.58 9.00 6.39
C GLY A 26 11.46 9.52 7.84
N GLY A 27 10.34 9.25 8.50
CA GLY A 27 10.09 9.62 9.89
C GLY A 27 10.68 8.61 10.88
N PRO A 28 10.64 8.93 12.18
CA PRO A 28 11.03 7.98 13.23
C PRO A 28 10.03 6.81 13.33
N SER A 29 10.43 5.76 14.05
CA SER A 29 9.49 4.70 14.45
C SER A 29 8.28 5.28 15.20
N ARG A 30 7.10 4.74 14.91
CA ARG A 30 5.81 5.11 15.53
C ARG A 30 5.49 4.28 16.78
N ASP A 31 6.50 3.69 17.41
CA ASP A 31 6.33 2.89 18.65
C ASP A 31 5.83 3.72 19.83
N ALA A 32 6.23 4.99 19.90
CA ALA A 32 5.72 5.92 20.91
C ALA A 32 4.22 6.18 20.73
N ASP A 33 3.77 6.43 19.49
CA ASP A 33 2.35 6.63 19.19
C ASP A 33 1.50 5.39 19.51
N TYR A 34 2.08 4.19 19.33
CA TYR A 34 1.45 2.94 19.74
C TYR A 34 1.36 2.80 21.26
N ALA A 35 2.41 3.13 22.00
CA ALA A 35 2.38 3.11 23.46
C ALA A 35 1.38 4.13 24.05
N GLU A 36 1.18 5.27 23.40
CA GLU A 36 0.21 6.30 23.80
C GLU A 36 -1.24 5.90 23.52
N GLY A 37 -1.49 5.03 22.54
CA GLY A 37 -2.82 4.52 22.26
C GLY A 37 -2.90 3.70 20.98
N HIS A 38 -3.57 2.56 21.04
CA HIS A 38 -3.84 1.69 19.90
C HIS A 38 -5.24 1.07 19.98
N LEU A 39 -5.70 0.47 18.88
CA LEU A 39 -6.96 -0.27 18.88
C LEU A 39 -6.88 -1.43 19.90
N PRO A 40 -7.99 -1.80 20.57
CA PRO A 40 -7.97 -2.88 21.55
C PRO A 40 -7.43 -4.19 20.97
N GLY A 41 -6.45 -4.77 21.64
CA GLY A 41 -5.75 -6.00 21.22
C GLY A 41 -4.89 -5.90 19.96
N ALA A 42 -4.63 -4.69 19.45
CA ALA A 42 -3.76 -4.52 18.29
C ALA A 42 -2.31 -4.89 18.59
N VAL A 43 -1.59 -5.34 17.56
CA VAL A 43 -0.16 -5.62 17.59
C VAL A 43 0.54 -4.62 16.69
N ARG A 44 1.59 -3.99 17.20
CA ARG A 44 2.46 -3.09 16.44
C ARG A 44 3.33 -3.88 15.46
N LEU A 45 3.29 -3.49 14.19
CA LEU A 45 4.24 -3.94 13.15
C LEU A 45 4.94 -2.74 12.52
N ASP A 46 6.26 -2.69 12.62
CA ASP A 46 7.05 -1.66 11.93
C ASP A 46 6.93 -1.86 10.42
N PHE A 47 6.40 -0.86 9.73
CA PHE A 47 6.09 -1.00 8.31
C PHE A 47 7.34 -1.24 7.44
N ASP A 48 8.43 -0.53 7.70
CA ASP A 48 9.64 -0.66 6.89
C ASP A 48 10.37 -1.97 7.22
N ARG A 49 10.39 -2.38 8.49
CA ARG A 49 11.12 -3.59 8.93
C ARG A 49 10.32 -4.87 8.74
N ASP A 50 9.04 -4.86 9.10
CA ASP A 50 8.23 -6.08 9.27
C ASP A 50 7.34 -6.36 8.06
N VAL A 51 6.96 -5.32 7.29
CA VAL A 51 6.09 -5.43 6.11
C VAL A 51 6.87 -5.31 4.79
N CYS A 52 8.02 -4.63 4.80
CA CYS A 52 8.91 -4.49 3.65
C CYS A 52 10.19 -5.33 3.83
N GLY A 53 10.89 -5.56 2.72
CA GLY A 53 12.20 -6.21 2.72
C GLY A 53 13.36 -5.23 2.96
N PRO A 54 14.58 -5.75 3.18
CA PRO A 54 15.76 -4.90 3.30
C PRO A 54 16.06 -4.16 1.99
N VAL A 55 16.39 -2.87 2.09
CA VAL A 55 16.80 -2.07 0.94
C VAL A 55 18.19 -2.48 0.47
N GLY A 56 18.29 -2.91 -0.78
CA GLY A 56 19.55 -3.25 -1.44
C GLY A 56 20.21 -2.05 -2.14
N PRO A 57 21.45 -2.21 -2.64
CA PRO A 57 22.13 -1.17 -3.43
C PRO A 57 21.46 -0.91 -4.79
N VAL A 58 20.75 -1.90 -5.32
CA VAL A 58 19.88 -1.83 -6.50
C VAL A 58 18.55 -2.43 -6.07
N GLY A 59 17.45 -1.75 -6.38
CA GLY A 59 16.14 -2.13 -5.84
C GLY A 59 15.23 -0.95 -5.57
N GLY A 60 13.98 -1.26 -5.23
CA GLY A 60 13.04 -0.27 -4.74
C GLY A 60 13.32 0.10 -3.27
N ARG A 61 12.84 1.28 -2.85
CA ARG A 61 12.96 1.75 -1.45
C ARG A 61 12.09 0.99 -0.44
N HIS A 62 11.07 0.26 -0.91
CA HIS A 62 10.19 -0.57 -0.06
C HIS A 62 9.95 -1.93 -0.74
N PRO A 63 11.00 -2.78 -0.84
CA PRO A 63 10.90 -4.04 -1.54
C PRO A 63 9.94 -4.99 -0.80
N LEU A 64 9.51 -6.07 -1.48
CA LEU A 64 8.76 -7.11 -0.79
C LEU A 64 9.63 -7.80 0.27
N PRO A 65 9.05 -8.21 1.40
CA PRO A 65 9.77 -8.95 2.41
C PRO A 65 10.05 -10.37 1.92
N GLU A 66 11.11 -10.98 2.46
CA GLU A 66 11.33 -12.42 2.28
C GLU A 66 10.16 -13.19 2.91
N PRO A 67 9.58 -14.19 2.21
CA PRO A 67 8.40 -14.91 2.66
C PRO A 67 8.52 -15.48 4.09
N GLU A 68 9.68 -16.04 4.43
CA GLU A 68 9.95 -16.64 5.75
C GLU A 68 10.02 -15.58 6.85
N ALA A 69 10.58 -14.41 6.55
CA ALA A 69 10.65 -13.28 7.49
C ALA A 69 9.25 -12.73 7.78
N LEU A 70 8.46 -12.49 6.73
CA LEU A 70 7.06 -12.07 6.87
C LEU A 70 6.25 -13.12 7.65
N GLN A 71 6.44 -14.41 7.37
CA GLN A 71 5.75 -15.47 8.10
C GLN A 71 6.07 -15.44 9.59
N ALA A 72 7.35 -15.25 9.97
CA ALA A 72 7.76 -15.16 11.36
C ALA A 72 7.12 -13.96 12.07
N VAL A 73 7.12 -12.79 11.43
CA VAL A 73 6.45 -11.58 11.91
C VAL A 73 4.96 -11.83 12.17
N LEU A 74 4.26 -12.39 11.17
CA LEU A 74 2.81 -12.59 11.27
C LEU A 74 2.44 -13.63 12.32
N ARG A 75 3.22 -14.71 12.45
CA ARG A 75 3.04 -15.67 13.54
C ARG A 75 3.27 -15.00 14.89
N ALA A 76 4.30 -14.17 15.04
CA ALA A 76 4.55 -13.43 16.28
C ALA A 76 3.41 -12.46 16.61
N ALA A 77 2.72 -11.92 15.60
CA ALA A 77 1.51 -11.10 15.76
C ALA A 77 0.23 -11.92 16.00
N GLY A 78 0.31 -13.24 16.11
CA GLY A 78 -0.83 -14.12 16.39
C GLY A 78 -1.68 -14.48 15.18
N VAL A 79 -1.21 -14.22 13.96
CA VAL A 79 -1.94 -14.54 12.72
C VAL A 79 -1.93 -16.06 12.46
N ASN A 80 -3.11 -16.60 12.22
CA ASN A 80 -3.36 -17.98 11.80
C ASN A 80 -3.81 -18.02 10.33
N ASP A 81 -3.80 -19.21 9.73
CA ASP A 81 -4.25 -19.41 8.33
C ASP A 81 -5.71 -18.98 8.09
N ASP A 82 -6.56 -19.02 9.12
CA ASP A 82 -7.98 -18.66 9.09
C ASP A 82 -8.30 -17.30 9.75
N SER A 83 -7.28 -16.57 10.20
CA SER A 83 -7.47 -15.29 10.87
C SER A 83 -8.16 -14.26 9.99
N HIS A 84 -9.11 -13.54 10.59
CA HIS A 84 -9.55 -12.26 10.07
C HIS A 84 -8.56 -11.17 10.53
N VAL A 85 -7.81 -10.60 9.60
CA VAL A 85 -6.82 -9.55 9.86
C VAL A 85 -7.40 -8.17 9.56
N LEU A 86 -7.40 -7.30 10.56
CA LEU A 86 -7.73 -5.88 10.43
C LEU A 86 -6.43 -5.07 10.48
N VAL A 87 -6.18 -4.24 9.47
CA VAL A 87 -4.98 -3.41 9.38
C VAL A 87 -5.37 -1.93 9.46
N TYR A 88 -4.60 -1.12 10.19
CA TYR A 88 -4.81 0.33 10.23
C TYR A 88 -3.51 1.11 10.40
N ASP A 89 -3.55 2.38 10.01
CA ASP A 89 -2.55 3.39 10.34
C ASP A 89 -3.25 4.67 10.83
N ASP A 90 -2.63 5.84 10.68
CA ASP A 90 -3.18 7.12 11.13
C ASP A 90 -4.44 7.53 10.34
N GLY A 91 -4.68 6.98 9.14
CA GLY A 91 -5.81 7.34 8.27
C GLY A 91 -5.51 8.50 7.31
N ASP A 92 -4.34 9.13 7.41
CA ASP A 92 -3.96 10.26 6.57
C ASP A 92 -3.44 9.82 5.18
N GLY A 93 -3.71 10.64 4.17
CA GLY A 93 -2.99 10.58 2.90
C GLY A 93 -1.51 11.00 3.05
N PRO A 94 -0.70 10.92 1.97
CA PRO A 94 0.74 11.27 1.99
C PRO A 94 1.09 12.66 2.55
N PHE A 95 0.12 13.56 2.67
CA PHE A 95 0.32 14.96 3.04
C PHE A 95 -0.38 15.39 4.34
N GLY A 96 -0.94 14.45 5.12
CA GLY A 96 -1.39 14.75 6.49
C GLY A 96 -2.58 15.70 6.63
N ASP A 97 -3.27 16.06 5.54
CA ASP A 97 -4.42 16.95 5.61
C ASP A 97 -5.62 16.27 6.29
N ALA A 98 -6.13 16.95 7.32
CA ALA A 98 -7.30 16.55 8.09
C ALA A 98 -8.58 16.80 7.27
N GLY A 99 -9.02 15.80 6.52
CA GLY A 99 -10.30 15.80 5.80
C GLY A 99 -10.65 14.42 5.26
N GLU A 100 -11.91 14.01 5.50
CA GLU A 100 -12.59 12.75 5.15
C GLU A 100 -11.85 11.42 5.46
N PRO A 101 -12.56 10.31 5.77
CA PRO A 101 -11.92 9.02 6.05
C PRO A 101 -11.14 8.48 4.83
N SER A 102 -9.82 8.66 4.84
CA SER A 102 -8.92 8.21 3.77
C SER A 102 -8.42 6.78 3.97
N ILE A 103 -7.95 6.16 2.88
CA ILE A 103 -7.19 4.91 2.93
C ILE A 103 -5.74 5.23 3.30
N GLY A 104 -5.25 4.68 4.40
CA GLY A 104 -3.86 4.81 4.84
C GLY A 104 -2.83 4.19 3.89
N LEU A 105 -1.67 4.85 3.71
CA LEU A 105 -0.61 4.36 2.81
C LEU A 105 0.00 3.05 3.30
N ALA A 106 0.42 3.00 4.56
CA ALA A 106 1.06 1.83 5.15
C ALA A 106 0.05 0.70 5.36
N ALA A 107 -1.18 1.05 5.77
CA ALA A 107 -2.25 0.07 5.89
C ALA A 107 -2.60 -0.57 4.53
N ALA A 108 -2.69 0.22 3.46
CA ALA A 108 -2.98 -0.31 2.13
C ALA A 108 -1.84 -1.17 1.57
N ARG A 109 -0.59 -0.73 1.73
CA ARG A 109 0.57 -1.51 1.32
C ARG A 109 0.68 -2.80 2.12
N THR A 110 0.40 -2.78 3.42
CA THR A 110 0.32 -3.98 4.26
C THR A 110 -0.78 -4.92 3.75
N TRP A 111 -2.00 -4.42 3.51
CA TRP A 111 -3.07 -5.22 2.90
C TRP A 111 -2.59 -5.91 1.62
N TRP A 112 -1.97 -5.17 0.70
CA TRP A 112 -1.47 -5.73 -0.55
C TRP A 112 -0.43 -6.82 -0.30
N THR A 113 0.53 -6.59 0.59
CA THR A 113 1.57 -7.58 0.94
C THR A 113 0.96 -8.84 1.55
N LEU A 114 -0.02 -8.72 2.45
CA LEU A 114 -0.71 -9.87 3.04
C LEU A 114 -1.52 -10.65 2.01
N ARG A 115 -2.21 -9.95 1.10
CA ARG A 115 -2.92 -10.56 -0.03
C ARG A 115 -1.96 -11.28 -0.98
N TRP A 116 -0.81 -10.68 -1.31
CA TRP A 116 0.26 -11.31 -2.11
C TRP A 116 0.82 -12.55 -1.41
N ALA A 117 0.94 -12.51 -0.08
CA ALA A 117 1.34 -13.61 0.78
C ALA A 117 0.26 -14.68 0.98
N GLY A 118 -0.92 -14.54 0.37
CA GLY A 118 -1.98 -15.54 0.38
C GLY A 118 -2.86 -15.55 1.62
N ILE A 119 -2.93 -14.43 2.34
CA ILE A 119 -3.86 -14.22 3.44
C ILE A 119 -5.10 -13.57 2.84
N ASP A 120 -6.21 -14.30 2.80
CA ASP A 120 -7.41 -13.86 2.09
C ASP A 120 -8.26 -12.89 2.92
N HIS A 121 -8.35 -13.08 4.23
CA HIS A 121 -9.27 -12.35 5.09
C HIS A 121 -8.62 -11.12 5.69
N VAL A 122 -8.31 -10.13 4.84
CA VAL A 122 -7.64 -8.88 5.25
C VAL A 122 -8.54 -7.68 4.91
N GLN A 123 -8.86 -6.86 5.91
CA GLN A 123 -9.55 -5.58 5.74
C GLN A 123 -8.71 -4.42 6.30
N VAL A 124 -8.85 -3.25 5.69
CA VAL A 124 -8.24 -2.00 6.15
C VAL A 124 -9.30 -1.13 6.80
N LEU A 125 -8.98 -0.61 7.99
CA LEU A 125 -9.82 0.36 8.69
C LEU A 125 -9.80 1.69 7.96
N GLN A 126 -10.93 2.07 7.38
CA GLN A 126 -11.08 3.33 6.66
C GLN A 126 -10.98 4.51 7.63
N GLY A 127 -10.09 5.47 7.30
CA GLY A 127 -9.76 6.60 8.17
C GLY A 127 -8.92 6.25 9.41
N GLY A 128 -8.42 5.02 9.50
CA GLY A 128 -7.45 4.61 10.50
C GLY A 128 -7.89 4.81 11.96
N ILE A 129 -6.91 4.99 12.85
CA ILE A 129 -7.16 5.22 14.29
C ILE A 129 -7.89 6.55 14.55
N LYS A 130 -7.76 7.55 13.66
CA LYS A 130 -8.50 8.81 13.77
C LYS A 130 -10.00 8.63 13.58
N ALA A 131 -10.42 7.86 12.59
CA ALA A 131 -11.84 7.53 12.42
C ALA A 131 -12.38 6.68 13.58
N TRP A 132 -11.56 5.76 14.12
CA TRP A 132 -11.92 4.96 15.28
C TRP A 132 -12.18 5.81 16.53
N THR A 133 -11.24 6.66 16.89
CA THR A 133 -11.34 7.56 18.03
C THR A 133 -12.41 8.65 17.82
N GLY A 134 -12.53 9.18 16.60
CA GLY A 134 -13.58 10.11 16.21
C GLY A 134 -15.00 9.53 16.33
N ALA A 135 -15.15 8.20 16.19
CA ALA A 135 -16.39 7.48 16.45
C ALA A 135 -16.64 7.21 17.95
N GLY A 136 -15.77 7.67 18.85
CA GLY A 136 -15.88 7.46 20.29
C GLY A 136 -15.55 6.03 20.75
N LEU A 137 -14.86 5.24 19.92
CA LEU A 137 -14.49 3.86 20.24
C LEU A 137 -13.24 3.81 21.15
N PRO A 138 -13.12 2.79 22.00
CA PRO A 138 -12.07 2.72 23.01
C PRO A 138 -10.69 2.44 22.40
N ILE A 139 -9.65 2.97 23.03
CA ILE A 139 -8.24 2.64 22.75
C ILE A 139 -7.60 2.00 23.99
N GLU A 140 -6.53 1.25 23.78
CA GLU A 140 -5.71 0.63 24.82
C GLU A 140 -4.28 1.19 24.78
N THR A 141 -3.60 1.13 25.92
CA THR A 141 -2.17 1.44 26.05
C THR A 141 -1.37 0.22 26.52
N GLN A 142 -2.05 -0.86 26.90
CA GLN A 142 -1.41 -2.07 27.39
C GLN A 142 -0.97 -2.94 26.22
N VAL A 143 0.34 -3.15 26.10
CA VAL A 143 0.90 -4.05 25.10
C VAL A 143 0.77 -5.49 25.58
N VAL A 144 -0.11 -6.27 24.95
CA VAL A 144 -0.25 -7.71 25.19
C VAL A 144 0.44 -8.46 24.06
N ALA A 145 1.44 -9.29 24.40
CA ALA A 145 2.04 -10.20 23.44
C ALA A 145 1.05 -11.35 23.14
N PRO A 146 0.58 -11.51 21.90
CA PRO A 146 -0.32 -12.60 21.57
C PRO A 146 0.41 -13.94 21.62
N ARG A 147 -0.36 -15.03 21.71
CA ARG A 147 0.20 -16.35 21.45
C ARG A 147 0.62 -16.43 19.99
N PRO A 148 1.81 -17.00 19.67
CA PRO A 148 2.21 -17.16 18.29
C PRO A 148 1.16 -17.94 17.49
N GLY A 149 0.80 -17.42 16.32
CA GLY A 149 -0.12 -18.05 15.38
C GLY A 149 0.56 -19.10 14.50
N ASN A 150 -0.20 -19.65 13.55
CA ASN A 150 0.22 -20.77 12.71
C ASN A 150 0.25 -20.46 11.20
N VAL A 151 0.07 -19.20 10.79
CA VAL A 151 -0.06 -18.81 9.36
C VAL A 151 1.07 -19.34 8.48
N HIS A 152 0.74 -19.69 7.24
CA HIS A 152 1.68 -20.07 6.18
C HIS A 152 1.65 -19.05 5.05
N VAL A 153 2.79 -18.39 4.82
CA VAL A 153 2.94 -17.42 3.72
C VAL A 153 3.05 -18.17 2.38
N LYS A 154 2.19 -17.81 1.44
CA LYS A 154 2.08 -18.37 0.08
C LYS A 154 2.22 -17.21 -0.92
N PRO A 155 3.45 -16.79 -1.26
CA PRO A 155 3.68 -15.64 -2.13
C PRO A 155 3.13 -15.84 -3.54
N GLY A 156 2.93 -14.76 -4.28
CA GLY A 156 2.49 -14.79 -5.69
C GLY A 156 0.98 -14.84 -5.89
N ARG A 157 0.20 -14.52 -4.85
CA ARG A 157 -1.28 -14.50 -4.92
C ARG A 157 -1.84 -13.19 -5.51
N LEU A 158 -0.99 -12.17 -5.65
CA LEU A 158 -1.25 -10.99 -6.45
C LEU A 158 -0.18 -10.85 -7.53
N PRO A 159 -0.52 -10.37 -8.74
CA PRO A 159 0.45 -10.17 -9.81
C PRO A 159 1.42 -9.03 -9.46
N VAL A 160 2.72 -9.33 -9.55
CA VAL A 160 3.81 -8.41 -9.28
C VAL A 160 4.63 -8.27 -10.54
N LEU A 161 4.89 -7.04 -10.96
CA LEU A 161 5.83 -6.77 -12.04
C LEU A 161 7.21 -6.45 -11.44
N ASP A 162 8.26 -6.87 -12.13
CA ASP A 162 9.60 -6.31 -11.96
C ASP A 162 9.85 -5.21 -13.01
N ALA A 163 11.06 -4.65 -13.02
CA ALA A 163 11.41 -3.57 -13.94
C ALA A 163 11.35 -4.00 -15.42
N GLU A 164 11.63 -5.25 -15.76
CA GLU A 164 11.56 -5.71 -17.15
C GLU A 164 10.11 -5.89 -17.58
N ALA A 165 9.32 -6.59 -16.77
CA ALA A 165 7.89 -6.77 -17.00
C ALA A 165 7.15 -5.42 -17.05
N ALA A 166 7.57 -4.43 -16.27
CA ALA A 166 7.02 -3.07 -16.33
C ALA A 166 7.32 -2.39 -17.69
N ALA A 167 8.55 -2.56 -18.22
CA ALA A 167 8.91 -2.03 -19.53
C ALA A 167 8.11 -2.67 -20.66
N GLU A 168 8.00 -4.00 -20.65
CA GLU A 168 7.17 -4.76 -21.60
C GLU A 168 5.70 -4.36 -21.52
N TRP A 169 5.20 -4.13 -20.29
CA TRP A 169 3.84 -3.67 -20.05
C TRP A 169 3.62 -2.31 -20.68
N ALA A 170 4.48 -1.32 -20.40
CA ALA A 170 4.38 0.03 -20.96
C ALA A 170 4.46 0.06 -22.50
N ALA A 171 5.14 -0.90 -23.12
CA ALA A 171 5.23 -1.01 -24.57
C ALA A 171 3.97 -1.60 -25.24
N THR A 172 3.12 -2.32 -24.49
CA THR A 172 2.02 -3.11 -25.05
C THR A 172 0.65 -2.85 -24.41
N ARG A 173 0.63 -2.21 -23.24
CA ARG A 173 -0.53 -1.97 -22.36
C ARG A 173 -0.30 -0.69 -21.55
N GLU A 174 -1.30 -0.29 -20.78
CA GLU A 174 -1.17 0.87 -19.90
C GLU A 174 -0.36 0.51 -18.64
N LEU A 175 0.77 1.18 -18.47
CA LEU A 175 1.48 1.29 -17.19
C LEU A 175 1.18 2.66 -16.59
N VAL A 176 0.59 2.68 -15.40
CA VAL A 176 0.09 3.89 -14.75
C VAL A 176 1.01 4.32 -13.62
N ASP A 177 1.59 5.52 -13.75
CA ASP A 177 2.26 6.23 -12.67
C ASP A 177 1.23 7.00 -11.83
N VAL A 178 1.14 6.69 -10.54
CA VAL A 178 0.22 7.38 -9.62
C VAL A 178 0.87 8.50 -8.81
N ARG A 179 2.14 8.86 -9.10
CA ARG A 179 2.80 10.01 -8.48
C ARG A 179 2.19 11.33 -8.96
N ALA A 180 2.51 12.40 -8.22
CA ALA A 180 2.12 13.75 -8.57
C ALA A 180 2.62 14.11 -10.00
N PRO A 181 1.84 14.89 -10.78
CA PRO A 181 2.16 15.17 -12.18
C PRO A 181 3.55 15.82 -12.38
N GLU A 182 3.99 16.70 -11.48
CA GLU A 182 5.31 17.33 -11.51
C GLU A 182 6.47 16.33 -11.32
N ARG A 183 6.22 15.25 -10.58
CA ARG A 183 7.20 14.15 -10.43
C ARG A 183 7.27 13.29 -11.67
N TYR A 184 6.11 12.98 -12.25
CA TYR A 184 6.01 12.26 -13.51
C TYR A 184 6.69 13.01 -14.66
N ARG A 185 6.37 14.30 -14.84
CA ARG A 185 6.95 15.14 -15.90
C ARG A 185 8.47 15.35 -15.75
N GLY A 186 9.04 15.03 -14.59
CA GLY A 186 10.46 15.21 -14.31
C GLY A 186 10.85 16.64 -13.94
N GLU A 187 9.89 17.45 -13.50
CA GLU A 187 10.11 18.83 -13.04
C GLU A 187 10.73 18.86 -11.64
N MET A 188 10.38 17.87 -10.81
CA MET A 188 10.78 17.74 -9.42
C MET A 188 10.86 16.26 -9.05
N GLU A 189 11.85 15.85 -8.26
CA GLU A 189 11.81 14.57 -7.54
C GLU A 189 12.39 14.77 -6.14
N PRO A 190 11.56 14.78 -5.08
CA PRO A 190 12.02 15.13 -3.74
C PRO A 190 12.72 13.97 -3.03
N VAL A 191 12.59 12.73 -3.51
CA VAL A 191 13.08 11.54 -2.79
C VAL A 191 14.12 10.75 -3.57
N ASP A 192 13.87 10.50 -4.85
CA ASP A 192 14.73 9.67 -5.71
C ASP A 192 15.75 10.53 -6.50
N PRO A 193 16.92 10.00 -6.89
CA PRO A 193 18.01 10.81 -7.46
C PRO A 193 17.74 11.34 -8.87
N VAL A 194 16.74 10.79 -9.57
CA VAL A 194 16.41 11.12 -10.96
C VAL A 194 14.91 11.39 -11.07
N ALA A 195 14.56 12.53 -11.66
CA ALA A 195 13.17 12.90 -11.94
C ALA A 195 12.75 12.40 -13.33
N GLY A 196 11.46 12.15 -13.54
CA GLY A 196 10.89 11.61 -14.78
C GLY A 196 10.01 10.39 -14.51
N HIS A 197 9.72 9.62 -15.55
CA HIS A 197 8.86 8.44 -15.51
C HIS A 197 9.36 7.29 -16.40
N VAL A 198 8.72 6.13 -16.27
CA VAL A 198 9.00 4.95 -17.11
C VAL A 198 8.54 5.26 -18.54
N PRO A 199 9.39 5.11 -19.58
CA PRO A 199 8.99 5.36 -20.96
C PRO A 199 7.71 4.57 -21.34
N GLY A 200 6.76 5.26 -21.98
CA GLY A 200 5.47 4.70 -22.37
C GLY A 200 4.41 4.65 -21.27
N ALA A 201 4.75 4.97 -20.02
CA ALA A 201 3.76 5.09 -18.96
C ALA A 201 2.83 6.30 -19.17
N ILE A 202 1.66 6.26 -18.53
CA ILE A 202 0.74 7.40 -18.41
C ILE A 202 0.65 7.84 -16.94
N ASN A 203 0.27 9.08 -16.68
CA ASN A 203 0.06 9.57 -15.32
C ASN A 203 -1.44 9.61 -14.97
N LEU A 204 -1.84 8.84 -13.96
CA LEU A 204 -3.15 8.96 -13.32
C LEU A 204 -2.93 9.23 -11.83
N PHE A 205 -2.78 10.51 -11.50
CA PHE A 205 -2.52 10.92 -10.13
C PHE A 205 -3.69 10.57 -9.21
N LEU A 206 -3.38 9.93 -8.07
CA LEU A 206 -4.37 9.54 -7.06
C LEU A 206 -4.73 10.70 -6.11
N GLY A 207 -3.86 11.69 -5.93
CA GLY A 207 -3.85 12.55 -4.74
C GLY A 207 -5.07 13.45 -4.54
N GLU A 208 -5.88 13.68 -5.57
CA GLU A 208 -7.12 14.47 -5.48
C GLU A 208 -8.39 13.62 -5.36
N ASP A 209 -8.26 12.29 -5.36
CA ASP A 209 -9.41 11.40 -5.30
C ASP A 209 -9.87 11.16 -3.86
N ASP A 210 -11.19 11.27 -3.66
CA ASP A 210 -11.83 10.75 -2.46
C ASP A 210 -11.83 9.22 -2.54
N LEU A 211 -10.94 8.60 -1.78
CA LEU A 211 -10.80 7.15 -1.76
C LEU A 211 -11.95 6.43 -1.04
N ALA A 212 -12.85 7.18 -0.40
CA ALA A 212 -14.10 6.68 0.15
C ALA A 212 -15.20 6.54 -0.92
N ASP A 213 -15.13 7.29 -2.01
CA ASP A 213 -16.14 7.29 -3.07
C ASP A 213 -15.87 6.15 -4.07
N THR A 214 -16.34 4.95 -3.73
CA THR A 214 -16.15 3.76 -4.56
C THR A 214 -16.80 3.85 -5.94
N ASP A 215 -17.83 4.69 -6.12
CA ASP A 215 -18.50 4.82 -7.42
C ASP A 215 -17.68 5.72 -8.35
N ARG A 216 -17.18 6.86 -7.83
CA ARG A 216 -16.22 7.70 -8.56
C ARG A 216 -14.94 6.96 -8.90
N LEU A 217 -14.41 6.16 -7.97
CA LEU A 217 -13.24 5.31 -8.24
C LEU A 217 -13.53 4.27 -9.32
N ARG A 218 -14.73 3.64 -9.31
CA ARG A 218 -15.11 2.70 -10.36
C ARG A 218 -15.17 3.39 -11.72
N GLU A 219 -15.80 4.56 -11.81
CA GLU A 219 -15.89 5.32 -13.06
C GLU A 219 -14.49 5.69 -13.59
N ARG A 220 -13.61 6.15 -12.71
CA ARG A 220 -12.23 6.55 -13.06
C ARG A 220 -11.38 5.38 -13.54
N TYR A 221 -11.47 4.21 -12.90
CA TYR A 221 -10.55 3.09 -13.14
C TYR A 221 -11.11 1.98 -14.02
N ALA A 222 -12.42 1.93 -14.29
CA ALA A 222 -12.99 0.94 -15.20
C ALA A 222 -12.38 0.97 -16.63
N PRO A 223 -12.06 2.14 -17.21
CA PRO A 223 -11.34 2.21 -18.50
C PRO A 223 -9.92 1.62 -18.44
N HIS A 224 -9.31 1.57 -17.24
CA HIS A 224 -7.94 1.15 -16.99
C HIS A 224 -7.87 -0.22 -16.26
N GLN A 225 -8.91 -1.05 -16.36
CA GLN A 225 -9.01 -2.31 -15.61
C GLN A 225 -7.91 -3.33 -15.94
N ASP A 226 -7.31 -3.23 -17.15
CA ASP A 226 -6.21 -4.08 -17.61
C ASP A 226 -4.82 -3.43 -17.41
N ALA A 227 -4.76 -2.28 -16.74
CA ALA A 227 -3.51 -1.55 -16.48
C ALA A 227 -2.73 -2.13 -15.30
N ALA A 228 -1.41 -1.89 -15.31
CA ALA A 228 -0.55 -2.11 -14.15
C ALA A 228 -0.15 -0.78 -13.53
N PHE A 229 0.10 -0.76 -12.22
CA PHE A 229 0.31 0.47 -11.47
C PHE A 229 1.70 0.53 -10.83
N TYR A 230 2.29 1.71 -10.77
CA TYR A 230 3.52 1.99 -10.04
C TYR A 230 3.50 3.40 -9.46
N CYS A 231 4.42 3.68 -8.53
CA CYS A 231 4.58 5.02 -7.96
C CYS A 231 6.07 5.32 -7.70
N GLY A 232 6.41 5.96 -6.57
CA GLY A 232 7.81 6.12 -6.14
C GLY A 232 8.45 4.81 -5.69
N SER A 233 7.75 4.04 -4.86
CA SER A 233 8.31 2.87 -4.16
C SER A 233 7.28 1.80 -3.81
N GLY A 234 6.22 1.66 -4.62
CA GLY A 234 5.20 0.61 -4.46
C GLY A 234 4.12 0.90 -3.41
N VAL A 235 4.30 1.87 -2.50
CA VAL A 235 3.34 2.17 -1.43
C VAL A 235 2.06 2.82 -1.96
N GLY A 236 2.19 3.94 -2.68
CA GLY A 236 1.03 4.61 -3.32
C GLY A 236 0.34 3.76 -4.40
N ALA A 237 1.09 2.92 -5.11
CA ALA A 237 0.53 1.98 -6.09
C ALA A 237 -0.33 0.91 -5.40
N ALA A 238 0.13 0.37 -4.27
CA ALA A 238 -0.68 -0.56 -3.46
C ALA A 238 -1.94 0.11 -2.88
N ARG A 239 -1.86 1.39 -2.48
CA ARG A 239 -3.04 2.20 -2.10
C ARG A 239 -4.04 2.32 -3.23
N THR A 240 -3.58 2.56 -4.45
CA THR A 240 -4.43 2.61 -5.65
C THR A 240 -5.05 1.24 -5.92
N ALA A 241 -4.27 0.15 -5.86
CA ALA A 241 -4.76 -1.21 -6.06
C ALA A 241 -5.85 -1.59 -5.05
N LEU A 242 -5.70 -1.18 -3.78
CA LEU A 242 -6.73 -1.33 -2.76
C LEU A 242 -8.00 -0.54 -3.11
N ALA A 243 -7.86 0.74 -3.49
CA ALA A 243 -8.99 1.59 -3.86
C ALA A 243 -9.78 1.03 -5.06
N VAL A 244 -9.07 0.59 -6.11
CA VAL A 244 -9.65 -0.08 -7.29
C VAL A 244 -10.40 -1.36 -6.89
N THR A 245 -9.80 -2.17 -6.03
CA THR A 245 -10.43 -3.40 -5.51
C THR A 245 -11.67 -3.09 -4.67
N ALA A 246 -11.62 -2.05 -3.83
CA ALA A 246 -12.75 -1.60 -3.02
C ALA A 246 -13.91 -1.09 -3.89
N ALA A 247 -13.59 -0.49 -5.04
CA ALA A 247 -14.55 -0.10 -6.07
C ALA A 247 -15.15 -1.30 -6.82
N GLY A 248 -14.78 -2.54 -6.48
CA GLY A 248 -15.34 -3.76 -7.09
C GLY A 248 -14.74 -4.13 -8.44
N LEU A 249 -13.63 -3.48 -8.83
CA LEU A 249 -12.82 -3.88 -9.98
C LEU A 249 -11.79 -4.93 -9.56
N PRO A 250 -11.22 -5.70 -10.52
CA PRO A 250 -10.13 -6.63 -10.21
C PRO A 250 -8.93 -5.92 -9.56
N THR A 251 -8.25 -6.58 -8.63
CA THR A 251 -6.99 -6.04 -8.07
C THR A 251 -5.92 -5.98 -9.17
N PRO A 252 -5.40 -4.79 -9.51
CA PRO A 252 -4.48 -4.66 -10.63
C PRO A 252 -3.07 -5.16 -10.28
N PRO A 253 -2.26 -5.55 -11.28
CA PRO A 253 -0.82 -5.76 -11.11
C PRO A 253 -0.10 -4.51 -10.61
N VAL A 254 0.93 -4.72 -9.79
CA VAL A 254 1.76 -3.62 -9.28
C VAL A 254 3.23 -3.87 -9.60
N TYR A 255 3.89 -2.90 -10.23
CA TYR A 255 5.35 -2.84 -10.27
C TYR A 255 5.85 -2.30 -8.93
N ILE A 256 6.17 -3.22 -8.03
CA ILE A 256 6.34 -2.88 -6.62
C ILE A 256 7.64 -2.14 -6.31
N GLY A 257 8.71 -2.47 -7.05
CA GLY A 257 9.95 -1.71 -7.00
C GLY A 257 9.75 -0.24 -7.42
N SER A 258 8.83 -0.02 -8.37
CA SER A 258 8.37 1.31 -8.77
C SER A 258 9.54 2.21 -9.24
N TRP A 259 9.37 3.54 -9.20
CA TRP A 259 10.36 4.48 -9.72
C TRP A 259 11.75 4.31 -9.09
N SER A 260 11.83 4.11 -7.77
CA SER A 260 13.10 3.90 -7.07
C SER A 260 13.88 2.68 -7.57
N ASP A 261 13.20 1.58 -7.88
CA ASP A 261 13.83 0.40 -8.50
C ASP A 261 14.25 0.68 -9.95
N TRP A 262 13.43 1.42 -10.70
CA TRP A 262 13.71 1.76 -12.08
C TRP A 262 15.01 2.57 -12.22
N VAL A 263 15.14 3.64 -11.44
CA VAL A 263 16.29 4.55 -11.53
C VAL A 263 17.56 3.97 -10.91
N SER A 264 17.44 3.14 -9.87
CA SER A 264 18.63 2.47 -9.29
C SER A 264 19.25 1.46 -10.25
N ARG A 265 18.49 0.98 -11.24
CA ARG A 265 18.96 0.09 -12.31
C ARG A 265 19.55 0.84 -13.52
N GLY A 266 19.53 2.17 -13.52
CA GLY A 266 20.03 2.98 -14.65
C GLY A 266 19.23 2.78 -15.94
N ARG A 267 17.94 2.44 -15.84
CA ARG A 267 17.06 2.30 -17.00
C ARG A 267 16.74 3.66 -17.63
N GLU A 268 16.28 3.62 -18.87
CA GLU A 268 15.88 4.80 -19.63
C GLU A 268 14.77 5.59 -18.92
N VAL A 269 14.84 6.92 -18.98
CA VAL A 269 13.92 7.83 -18.29
C VAL A 269 13.26 8.75 -19.31
N ALA A 270 11.94 8.82 -19.28
CA ALA A 270 11.15 9.80 -20.03
C ALA A 270 10.79 11.02 -19.15
N THR A 271 10.55 12.16 -19.79
CA THR A 271 10.15 13.43 -19.16
C THR A 271 9.07 14.14 -19.99
N GLY A 272 8.40 15.12 -19.41
CA GLY A 272 7.25 15.80 -20.02
C GLY A 272 5.95 15.00 -19.95
N ASP A 273 4.93 15.48 -20.67
CA ASP A 273 3.57 14.90 -20.66
C ASP A 273 3.38 13.76 -21.67
N VAL A 274 4.34 13.56 -22.57
CA VAL A 274 4.19 12.60 -23.67
C VAL A 274 4.72 11.25 -23.24
N ALA A 275 3.90 10.22 -23.34
CA ALA A 275 4.36 8.83 -23.35
C ALA A 275 5.30 8.69 -24.56
N THR A 276 6.60 8.84 -24.38
CA THR A 276 7.54 8.79 -25.50
C THR A 276 7.60 7.38 -26.05
N GLY A 277 6.87 7.17 -27.14
CA GLY A 277 6.97 6.07 -28.08
C GLY A 277 6.40 6.61 -29.39
N GLU A 278 7.23 6.65 -30.43
CA GLU A 278 6.94 7.22 -31.75
C GLU A 278 5.55 6.81 -32.29
N GLU A 279 4.94 7.75 -33.01
CA GLU A 279 3.72 7.64 -33.85
C GLU A 279 3.10 6.22 -33.94
N ARG A 280 1.90 6.06 -33.38
CA ARG A 280 0.96 5.00 -33.80
C ARG A 280 -0.31 5.61 -34.36
#